data_AF-A0AAU9XUR3-F1
#
_entry.id   AF-A0AAU9XUR3-F1
#
_cell.length_a   1.000
_cell.length_b   1.000
_cell.length_c   1.000
_cell.angle_alpha   90.00
_cell.angle_beta   90.00
_cell.angle_gamma   90.00
#
_symmetry.space_group_name_H-M   'P 1'
#
loop_
_entity.id
_entity.type
_entity.pdbx_description
1 polymer ?
#
loop_
_entity_poly.entity_id
_entity_poly.type
_entity_poly.pdbx_seq_one_letter_code
_entity_poly.pdbx_strand_id
1 'polypeptide(L)' 'MFTDDTKVHCVGINRDVAVSLLNRALTELYEWCLIKRLTPHPKNCEAMLMTRSNFIGPIPPVSIGGSLITWSELKISI' A
#
# COMPACT_ATOMS: atom_id res chain seq x y z
N MET A 1 18.31 4.29 -16.82
CA MET A 1 16.95 4.70 -16.43
C MET A 1 16.70 4.10 -15.05
N PHE A 2 16.87 4.87 -13.97
CA PHE A 2 16.69 4.39 -12.60
C PHE A 2 15.49 5.12 -12.03
N THR A 3 14.34 4.48 -12.05
CA THR A 3 13.19 4.95 -11.28
C THR A 3 13.20 4.16 -9.98
N ASP A 4 13.40 4.85 -8.87
CA ASP A 4 13.25 4.34 -7.50
C ASP A 4 11.79 3.99 -7.16
N ASP A 5 10.86 4.40 -8.02
CA ASP A 5 9.44 4.10 -7.92
C ASP A 5 9.17 2.60 -8.04
N THR A 6 8.73 2.00 -6.94
CA THR A 6 8.24 0.62 -6.86
C THR A 6 6.74 0.65 -6.59
N LYS A 7 5.96 -0.10 -7.37
CA LYS A 7 4.51 -0.25 -7.17
C LYS A 7 4.19 -1.66 -6.68
N VAL A 8 3.40 -1.76 -5.61
CA VAL A 8 2.89 -3.01 -5.07
C VAL A 8 1.38 -3.01 -5.17
N HIS A 9 0.82 -4.06 -5.77
CA HIS A 9 -0.63 -4.21 -5.93
C HIS A 9 -1.08 -5.53 -5.32
N CYS A 10 -2.23 -5.52 -4.66
CA CYS A 10 -2.86 -6.70 -4.05
C CYS A 10 -4.34 -6.69 -4.40
N VAL A 11 -4.91 -7.88 -4.59
CA VAL A 11 -6.34 -8.07 -4.88
C VAL A 11 -6.93 -8.97 -3.80
N GLY A 12 -8.04 -8.53 -3.22
CA GLY A 12 -8.78 -9.29 -2.21
C GLY A 12 -10.26 -9.32 -2.53
N ILE A 13 -10.96 -10.32 -2.01
CA ILE A 13 -12.42 -10.46 -2.15
C ILE A 13 -13.19 -9.31 -1.48
N ASN A 14 -12.56 -8.64 -0.52
CA ASN A 14 -13.02 -7.43 0.12
C ASN A 14 -11.81 -6.58 0.48
N ARG A 15 -12.07 -5.34 0.89
CA ARG A 15 -11.04 -4.37 1.26
C ARG A 15 -10.18 -4.86 2.42
N ASP A 16 -10.75 -5.39 3.49
CA ASP A 16 -9.97 -5.78 4.68
C ASP A 16 -8.96 -6.87 4.32
N VAL A 17 -9.37 -7.83 3.47
CA VAL A 17 -8.48 -8.84 2.89
C VAL A 17 -7.44 -8.17 1.98
N ALA A 18 -7.83 -7.25 1.10
CA ALA A 18 -6.89 -6.57 0.21
C ALA A 18 -5.83 -5.75 0.96
N VAL A 19 -6.23 -5.01 2.01
CA VAL A 19 -5.33 -4.21 2.85
C VAL A 19 -4.45 -5.13 3.71
N SER A 20 -4.99 -6.22 4.24
CA SER A 20 -4.17 -7.21 4.96
C SER A 20 -3.11 -7.84 4.06
N LEU A 21 -3.45 -8.17 2.81
CA LEU A 21 -2.50 -8.70 1.83
C LEU A 21 -1.44 -7.66 1.47
N LEU A 22 -1.84 -6.41 1.29
CA LEU A 22 -0.93 -5.31 1.01
C LEU A 22 0.06 -5.08 2.16
N ASN A 23 -0.40 -5.05 3.40
CA ASN A 23 0.47 -4.90 4.58
C ASN A 23 1.46 -6.07 4.70
N ARG A 24 1.03 -7.30 4.38
CA ARG A 24 1.94 -8.45 4.32
C ARG A 24 3.02 -8.25 3.24
N ALA A 25 2.61 -7.88 2.02
CA ALA A 25 3.55 -7.65 0.92
C ALA A 25 4.53 -6.51 1.21
N LEU A 26 4.09 -5.43 1.88
CA LEU A 26 4.95 -4.32 2.30
C LEU A 26 5.92 -4.72 3.42
N THR A 27 5.54 -5.69 4.26
CA THR A 27 6.43 -6.26 5.28
C THR A 27 7.56 -7.04 4.61
N GLU A 28 7.23 -7.93 3.67
CA GLU A 28 8.21 -8.68 2.89
C GLU A 28 9.11 -7.75 2.07
N LEU A 29 8.53 -6.70 1.46
CA LEU A 29 9.30 -5.69 0.73
C LEU A 29 10.26 -4.93 1.65
N TYR A 30 9.82 -4.57 2.85
CA TYR A 30 10.66 -3.89 3.83
C TYR A 30 11.84 -4.76 4.26
N GLU A 31 11.60 -6.03 4.58
CA GLU A 31 12.66 -7.00 4.90
C GLU A 31 13.66 -7.14 3.75
N TRP A 32 13.17 -7.21 2.51
CA TRP A 32 14.03 -7.23 1.33
C TRP A 32 14.86 -5.94 1.18
N CYS A 33 14.25 -4.77 1.44
CA CYS A 33 14.97 -3.49 1.45
C CYS A 33 16.12 -3.50 2.45
N LEU A 34 15.89 -4.02 3.67
CA LEU A 34 16.93 -4.14 4.69
C LEU A 34 18.10 -5.00 4.22
N ILE A 35 17.83 -6.16 3.62
CA ILE A 35 18.84 -7.06 3.07
C ILE A 35 19.65 -6.36 1.96
N LYS A 36 18.99 -5.55 1.14
CA LYS A 36 19.61 -4.82 0.02
C LYS A 36 20.21 -3.46 0.39
N ARG A 37 20.15 -3.07 1.67
CA ARG A 37 20.58 -1.75 2.15
C ARG A 37 19.86 -0.60 1.44
N LEU A 38 18.59 -0.82 1.08
CA LEU A 38 17.68 0.18 0.55
C LEU A 38 16.85 0.76 1.69
N THR A 39 16.60 2.06 1.63
CA THR A 39 15.74 2.74 2.60
C THR A 39 14.45 3.15 1.90
N PRO A 40 13.31 2.56 2.26
CA PRO A 40 12.02 3.06 1.78
C PRO A 40 11.76 4.45 2.36
N HIS A 41 11.06 5.29 1.60
CA HIS A 41 10.69 6.63 2.01
C HIS A 41 9.16 6.71 2.21
N PRO A 42 8.60 6.24 3.34
CA PRO A 42 7.15 6.17 3.57
C PRO A 42 6.40 7.48 3.31
N LYS A 43 7.05 8.64 3.55
CA LYS A 43 6.47 9.97 3.29
C LYS A 43 6.22 10.27 1.81
N ASN A 44 6.94 9.59 0.92
CA ASN A 44 6.78 9.69 -0.53
C ASN A 44 5.93 8.52 -1.08
N CYS A 45 5.54 7.58 -0.21
CA CYS A 45 4.67 6.48 -0.59
C CYS A 45 3.21 6.92 -0.46
N GLU A 46 2.40 6.38 -1.37
CA GLU A 46 1.00 6.69 -1.46
C GLU A 46 0.22 5.39 -1.70
N ALA A 47 -0.91 5.23 -0.99
CA ALA A 47 -1.75 4.05 -1.09
C ALA A 47 -3.09 4.40 -1.73
N MET A 48 -3.51 3.58 -2.69
CA MET A 48 -4.77 3.72 -3.41
C MET A 48 -5.62 2.47 -3.25
N LEU A 49 -6.91 2.65 -2.96
CA LEU A 49 -7.89 1.57 -2.89
C LEU A 49 -8.83 1.65 -4.09
N MET A 50 -8.81 0.64 -4.95
CA MET A 50 -9.74 0.51 -6.08
C MET A 50 -10.83 -0.50 -5.73
N THR A 51 -12.10 -0.06 -5.74
CA THR A 51 -13.24 -0.96 -5.48
C THR A 51 -14.42 -0.59 -6.38
N ARG A 52 -15.30 -1.58 -6.65
CA ARG A 52 -16.54 -1.36 -7.41
C ARG A 52 -17.71 -0.87 -6.54
N SER A 53 -17.58 -0.87 -5.22
CA SER A 53 -18.63 -0.47 -4.30
C SER A 53 -18.29 0.85 -3.60
N ASN A 54 -19.29 1.72 -3.49
CA ASN A 54 -19.16 2.92 -2.66
C ASN A 54 -19.29 2.50 -1.20
N PHE A 55 -18.17 2.53 -0.48
CA PHE A 55 -18.13 2.21 0.95
C PHE A 55 -18.03 3.49 1.79
N ILE A 56 -18.78 3.54 2.89
CA ILE A 56 -18.75 4.63 3.86
C ILE A 56 -18.22 4.05 5.17
N GLY A 57 -16.93 4.26 5.44
CA GLY A 57 -16.30 3.85 6.69
C GLY A 57 -14.78 3.91 6.63
N PRO A 58 -14.10 3.76 7.79
CA PRO A 58 -12.65 3.92 7.86
C PRO A 58 -11.94 2.79 7.11
N ILE A 59 -10.99 3.16 6.25
CA ILE A 59 -10.09 2.21 5.57
C ILE A 59 -9.01 1.78 6.56
N PRO A 60 -8.70 0.47 6.69
CA PRO A 60 -7.63 0.02 7.59
C PRO A 60 -6.28 0.68 7.22
N PRO A 61 -5.40 0.92 8.19
CA PRO A 61 -4.12 1.58 7.91
C PRO A 61 -3.20 0.69 7.06
N VAL A 62 -2.38 1.34 6.24
CA VAL A 62 -1.27 0.71 5.52
C VAL A 62 0.04 1.24 6.08
N SER A 63 1.02 0.35 6.24
CA SER A 63 2.33 0.73 6.79
C SER A 63 3.48 -0.02 6.14
N ILE A 64 4.65 0.63 6.09
CA ILE A 64 5.92 0.02 5.69
C ILE A 64 6.97 0.37 6.75
N GLY A 65 7.69 -0.64 7.27
CA GLY A 65 8.70 -0.43 8.31
C GLY A 65 8.18 0.26 9.57
N GLY A 66 6.92 0.02 9.95
CA GLY A 66 6.26 0.66 11.09
C GLY A 66 5.79 2.11 10.84
N SER A 67 6.04 2.67 9.66
CA SER A 67 5.56 4.00 9.28
C SER A 67 4.27 3.91 8.48
N LEU A 68 3.28 4.74 8.82
CA LEU A 68 2.01 4.81 8.10
C LEU A 68 2.21 5.42 6.71
N ILE A 69 1.48 4.88 5.73
CA ILE A 69 1.39 5.39 4.36
C ILE A 69 0.07 6.14 4.20
N THR A 70 0.08 7.22 3.41
CA THR A 70 -1.08 8.08 3.19
C THR A 70 -2.09 7.48 2.21
N TRP A 71 -3.35 7.47 2.66
CA TRP A 71 -4.60 7.64 1.89
C TRP A 71 -4.59 8.56 0.67
N SER A 72 -4.52 8.10 -0.59
CA SER A 72 -5.12 8.87 -1.70
C SER A 72 -6.61 8.61 -1.79
N GLU A 73 -7.38 9.68 -1.90
CA GLU A 73 -8.75 9.58 -2.37
C GLU A 73 -8.75 9.49 -3.91
N LEU A 74 -8.97 8.29 -4.46
CA LEU A 74 -9.40 8.16 -5.85
C LEU A 74 -10.86 7.71 -5.91
N LYS A 75 -11.74 8.67 -6.27
CA LYS A 75 -13.11 8.38 -6.68
C LYS A 75 -13.09 7.91 -8.14
N ILE A 76 -12.94 6.61 -8.34
CA ILE A 76 -13.13 6.03 -9.67
C ILE A 76 -14.63 5.81 -9.83
N SER A 77 -15.30 6.75 -10.52
CA SER A 77 -16.63 6.50 -11.07
C SER A 77 -16.44 5.65 -12.32
N ILE A 78 -16.77 4.36 -12.25
CA ILE A 78 -16.81 3.47 -13.42
C ILE A 78 -18.22 3.54 -14.02
#